data_AF-A0A7W4ZZ03-F1
#
_entry.id   AF-A0A7W4ZZ03-F1
#
_cell.length_a   1.000
_cell.length_b   1.000
_cell.length_c   1.000
_cell.angle_alpha   90.00
_cell.angle_beta   90.00
_cell.angle_gamma   90.00
#
_symmetry.space_group_name_H-M   'P 1'
#
loop_
_entity.id
_entity.type
_entity.pdbx_description
1 polymer ?
#
loop_
_entity_poly.entity_id
_entity_poly.type
_entity_poly.pdbx_seq_one_letter_code
_entity_poly.pdbx_strand_id
1 'polypeptide(L)'
;MGKRPVPPRDKSTELAESAWAIVLFCVACGAVAGALLPLLARGLLMLPWAPLEGPAELLTSVPEPALTLCTVAVGALGGLLLGFTAVHESLSVSVSDTHLTLTIRETTREFAREEIAVLFRDGKHLVVLAPDSRELAREHCGLPWPRLTDTLAAHGYPWAEEDPYRAEFRRWVPGTPGLPEGADALLRARAQARKSEDDADDARELRGELLRLGVVVRDEEKRQYWRLTRRS
;
A
#
# COMPACT_ATOMS: atom_id res chain seq x y z
N MET A 1 -22.19 24.82 -20.69
CA MET A 1 -21.52 24.53 -19.39
C MET A 1 -22.58 24.06 -18.40
N GLY A 2 -22.92 22.77 -18.44
CA GLY A 2 -23.89 22.19 -17.52
C GLY A 2 -23.23 21.96 -16.17
N LYS A 3 -23.71 22.65 -15.13
CA LYS A 3 -23.34 22.34 -13.74
C LYS A 3 -23.75 20.89 -13.48
N ARG A 4 -22.77 20.01 -13.18
CA ARG A 4 -23.06 18.68 -12.65
C ARG A 4 -23.92 18.85 -11.40
N PRO A 5 -25.02 18.10 -11.26
CA PRO A 5 -25.83 18.15 -10.05
C PRO A 5 -24.93 17.79 -8.86
N VAL A 6 -24.89 18.67 -7.87
CA VAL A 6 -24.31 18.37 -6.56
C VAL A 6 -25.24 17.32 -5.94
N PRO A 7 -24.79 16.07 -5.71
CA PRO A 7 -25.64 15.08 -5.07
C PRO A 7 -26.09 15.60 -3.69
N PRO A 8 -27.26 15.16 -3.20
CA PRO A 8 -27.73 15.54 -1.86
C PRO A 8 -26.62 15.26 -0.84
N ARG A 9 -26.51 16.10 0.20
CA ARG A 9 -25.61 15.87 1.33
C ARG A 9 -26.08 14.62 2.08
N ASP A 10 -25.74 13.47 1.54
CA ASP A 10 -25.59 12.25 2.32
C ASP A 10 -24.59 12.57 3.43
N LYS A 11 -24.84 12.06 4.63
CA LYS A 11 -23.87 12.19 5.72
C LYS A 11 -22.65 11.37 5.31
N SER A 12 -21.65 12.02 4.71
CA SER A 12 -20.39 11.38 4.39
C SER A 12 -19.45 11.51 5.59
N THR A 13 -18.95 10.38 6.05
CA THR A 13 -17.88 10.34 7.04
C THR A 13 -16.57 10.06 6.31
N GLU A 14 -15.69 11.06 6.27
CA GLU A 14 -14.35 10.92 5.71
C GLU A 14 -13.37 10.43 6.78
N LEU A 15 -12.63 9.38 6.42
CA LEU A 15 -11.53 8.81 7.18
C LEU A 15 -10.27 8.94 6.34
N ALA A 16 -9.45 9.94 6.66
CA ALA A 16 -8.14 10.12 6.07
C ALA A 16 -7.04 9.78 7.09
N GLU A 17 -5.91 9.27 6.61
CA GLU A 17 -4.73 9.12 7.45
C GLU A 17 -4.23 10.50 7.89
N SER A 18 -3.71 10.59 9.12
CA SER A 18 -3.17 11.85 9.61
C SER A 18 -1.86 12.15 8.89
N ALA A 19 -1.91 13.01 7.88
CA ALA A 19 -0.75 13.43 7.10
C ALA A 19 0.40 13.94 7.98
N TRP A 20 0.08 14.68 9.04
CA TRP A 20 1.05 15.14 10.02
C TRP A 20 1.71 14.01 10.81
N ALA A 21 0.95 12.98 11.21
CA ALA A 21 1.51 11.84 11.92
C ALA A 21 2.51 11.06 11.04
N ILE A 22 2.19 10.87 9.76
CA ILE A 22 3.08 10.21 8.78
C ILE A 22 4.36 11.04 8.61
N VAL A 23 4.23 12.33 8.32
CA VAL A 23 5.38 13.22 8.11
C VAL A 23 6.26 13.29 9.35
N LEU A 24 5.68 13.50 10.54
CA LEU A 24 6.43 13.58 11.78
C LEU A 24 7.16 12.26 12.10
N PHE A 25 6.51 11.11 11.86
CA PHE A 25 7.12 9.81 12.04
C PHE A 25 8.30 9.61 11.08
N CYS A 26 8.14 9.89 9.79
CA CYS A 26 9.20 9.75 8.81
C CYS A 26 10.38 10.71 9.08
N VAL A 27 10.09 11.96 9.45
CA VAL A 27 11.12 12.95 9.83
C VAL A 27 11.85 12.51 11.09
N ALA A 28 11.16 12.03 12.11
CA ALA A 28 11.78 11.54 13.34
C ALA A 28 12.69 10.33 13.08
N CYS A 29 12.20 9.33 12.32
CA CYS A 29 13.00 8.18 11.91
C CYS A 29 14.21 8.59 11.07
N GLY A 30 14.03 9.52 10.13
CA GLY A 30 15.10 10.07 9.31
C GLY A 30 16.16 10.80 10.13
N ALA A 31 15.75 11.62 11.10
CA ALA A 31 16.65 12.34 12.01
C ALA A 31 17.45 11.37 12.89
N VAL A 32 16.79 10.33 13.43
CA VAL A 32 17.44 9.27 14.21
C VAL A 32 18.45 8.50 13.35
N ALA A 33 18.06 8.07 12.15
CA ALA A 33 18.98 7.41 11.22
C ALA A 33 20.17 8.30 10.85
N GLY A 34 19.93 9.60 10.61
CA GLY A 34 20.97 10.59 10.38
C GLY A 34 21.93 10.76 11.57
N ALA A 35 21.41 10.73 12.80
CA ALA A 35 22.23 10.79 14.02
C ALA A 35 23.06 9.52 14.25
N LEU A 36 22.58 8.36 13.80
CA LEU A 36 23.28 7.07 13.88
C LEU A 36 24.36 6.90 12.80
N LEU A 37 24.25 7.63 11.69
CA LEU A 37 25.18 7.54 10.55
C LEU A 37 26.66 7.75 10.95
N PRO A 38 27.03 8.81 11.71
CA PRO A 38 28.42 9.04 12.15
C PRO A 38 28.94 7.95 13.10
N LEU A 39 28.07 7.41 13.96
CA LEU A 39 28.42 6.34 14.90
C LEU A 39 28.73 5.03 14.16
N LEU A 40 27.90 4.68 13.18
CA LEU A 40 28.13 3.54 12.30
C LEU A 40 29.37 3.72 11.43
N ALA A 41 29.60 4.93 10.91
CA ALA A 41 30.80 5.25 10.13
C ALA A 41 32.08 5.10 10.97
N ARG A 42 32.09 5.56 12.23
CA ARG A 42 33.22 5.36 13.16
C ARG A 42 33.47 3.88 13.47
N GLY A 43 32.41 3.09 13.63
CA GLY A 43 32.52 1.64 13.81
C GLY A 43 33.08 0.93 12.56
N LEU A 44 32.69 1.39 11.36
CA LEU A 44 33.14 0.81 10.09
C LEU A 44 34.61 1.15 9.78
N LEU A 45 35.08 2.33 10.18
CA LEU A 45 36.48 2.75 10.06
C LEU A 45 37.44 1.95 10.95
N MET A 46 36.93 1.25 11.96
CA MET A 46 37.72 0.32 12.78
C MET A 46 37.92 -1.04 12.10
N LEU A 47 37.26 -1.32 10.96
CA LEU A 47 37.47 -2.57 10.21
C LEU A 47 38.58 -2.38 9.16
N PRO A 48 39.63 -3.22 9.17
CA PRO A 48 40.84 -3.07 8.35
C PRO A 48 40.67 -3.28 6.82
N TRP A 49 39.44 -3.41 6.31
CA TRP A 49 39.15 -3.75 4.91
C TRP A 49 38.07 -2.86 4.26
N ALA A 50 37.79 -1.67 4.81
CA ALA A 50 36.72 -0.80 4.30
C ALA A 50 37.14 0.01 3.04
N PRO A 51 36.48 -0.15 1.88
CA PRO A 51 36.81 0.53 0.62
C PRO A 51 36.09 1.89 0.50
N LEU A 52 36.13 2.72 1.55
CA LEU A 52 35.34 3.96 1.68
C LEU A 52 36.18 5.14 2.20
N GLU A 53 37.42 5.28 1.72
CA GLU A 53 38.33 6.36 2.16
C GLU A 53 37.76 7.77 1.86
N GLY A 54 37.10 7.97 0.71
CA GLY A 54 36.61 9.28 0.27
C GLY A 54 35.50 9.92 1.15
N PRO A 55 34.39 9.21 1.47
CA PRO A 55 33.35 9.75 2.34
C PRO A 55 33.81 9.94 3.79
N ALA A 56 34.74 9.12 4.26
CA ALA A 56 35.28 9.19 5.61
C ALA A 56 36.17 10.43 5.86
N GLU A 57 36.94 10.87 4.87
CA GLU A 57 37.71 12.13 4.94
C GLU A 57 36.81 13.38 4.99
N LEU A 58 35.71 13.39 4.23
CA LEU A 58 34.71 14.46 4.31
C LEU A 58 34.00 14.51 5.68
N LEU A 59 33.76 13.36 6.30
CA LEU A 59 33.17 13.28 7.63
C LEU A 59 34.16 13.68 8.75
N THR A 60 35.47 13.54 8.55
CA THR A 60 36.48 13.86 9.59
C THR A 60 37.03 15.29 9.51
N SER A 61 36.87 15.97 8.37
CA SER A 61 37.31 17.36 8.18
C SER A 61 36.36 18.42 8.77
N VAL A 62 35.12 18.04 9.10
CA VAL A 62 34.12 18.96 9.65
C VAL A 62 34.14 18.88 11.19
N PRO A 63 34.41 19.99 11.90
CA PRO A 63 34.45 19.99 13.36
C PRO A 63 33.07 19.70 13.97
N GLU A 64 33.04 18.95 15.09
CA GLU A 64 31.84 18.85 15.90
C GLU A 64 31.54 20.20 16.57
N PRO A 65 30.26 20.62 16.67
CA PRO A 65 29.02 19.86 16.43
C PRO A 65 28.46 19.93 14.99
N ALA A 66 29.13 20.61 14.06
CA ALA A 66 28.58 20.89 12.73
C ALA A 66 28.34 19.61 11.91
N LEU A 67 29.23 18.61 12.02
CA LEU A 67 29.07 17.31 11.36
C LEU A 67 27.78 16.58 11.78
N THR A 68 27.53 16.49 13.08
CA THR A 68 26.35 15.85 13.64
C THR A 68 25.09 16.60 13.25
N LEU A 69 25.13 17.94 13.28
CA LEU A 69 24.01 18.76 12.84
C LEU A 69 23.70 18.57 11.35
N CYS A 70 24.72 18.51 10.49
CA CYS A 70 24.55 18.27 9.05
C CYS A 70 23.97 16.89 8.75
N THR A 71 24.46 15.83 9.40
CA THR A 71 23.97 14.46 9.16
C THR A 71 22.53 14.27 9.67
N VAL A 72 22.20 14.83 10.83
CA VAL A 72 20.82 14.88 11.32
C VAL A 72 19.92 15.69 10.38
N ALA A 73 20.38 16.85 9.90
CA ALA A 73 19.62 17.67 8.97
C ALA A 73 19.35 16.95 7.64
N VAL A 74 20.36 16.28 7.07
CA VAL A 74 20.20 15.47 5.86
C VAL A 74 19.24 14.31 6.09
N GLY A 75 19.37 13.60 7.22
CA GLY A 75 18.46 12.52 7.59
C GLY A 75 17.02 13.00 7.78
N ALA A 76 16.82 14.14 8.44
CA ALA A 76 15.51 14.77 8.63
C ALA A 76 14.89 15.22 7.29
N LEU A 77 15.69 15.80 6.39
CA LEU A 77 15.25 16.17 5.04
C LEU A 77 14.86 14.94 4.21
N GLY A 78 15.64 13.86 4.28
CA GLY A 78 15.29 12.58 3.66
C GLY A 78 13.99 12.02 4.22
N GLY A 79 13.83 12.05 5.55
CA GLY A 79 12.60 11.67 6.23
C GLY A 79 11.40 12.53 5.84
N LEU A 80 11.59 13.84 5.65
CA LEU A 80 10.55 14.75 5.18
C LEU A 80 10.09 14.41 3.76
N LEU A 81 11.04 14.18 2.84
CA LEU A 81 10.74 13.81 1.46
C LEU A 81 9.97 12.48 1.40
N LEU A 82 10.42 11.47 2.15
CA LEU A 82 9.72 10.20 2.30
C LEU A 82 8.34 10.34 2.94
N GLY A 83 8.20 11.24 3.92
CA GLY A 83 6.92 11.55 4.53
C GLY A 83 5.94 12.15 3.53
N PHE A 84 6.41 13.05 2.67
CA PHE A 84 5.59 13.66 1.62
C PHE A 84 5.13 12.63 0.59
N THR A 85 6.01 11.73 0.15
CA THR A 85 5.63 10.64 -0.77
C THR A 85 4.64 9.69 -0.11
N ALA A 86 4.86 9.33 1.16
CA ALA A 86 3.95 8.46 1.91
C ALA A 86 2.55 9.08 2.10
N VAL A 87 2.46 10.38 2.40
CA VAL A 87 1.18 11.09 2.46
C VAL A 87 0.49 11.12 1.10
N HIS A 88 1.25 11.37 0.03
CA HIS A 88 0.70 11.39 -1.32
C HIS A 88 0.12 10.02 -1.73
N GLU A 89 0.65 8.93 -1.19
CA GLU A 89 0.17 7.56 -1.41
C GLU A 89 -0.84 7.07 -0.38
N SER A 90 -1.19 7.91 0.60
CA SER A 90 -2.13 7.52 1.66
C SER A 90 -3.55 7.39 1.15
N LEU A 91 -4.28 6.43 1.73
CA LEU A 91 -5.68 6.16 1.39
C LEU A 91 -6.60 7.07 2.23
N SER A 92 -7.50 7.79 1.56
CA SER A 92 -8.69 8.39 2.18
C SER A 92 -9.91 7.56 1.82
N VAL A 93 -10.72 7.25 2.82
CA VAL A 93 -11.98 6.51 2.68
C VAL A 93 -13.13 7.43 3.08
N SER A 94 -13.99 7.78 2.13
CA SER A 94 -15.24 8.49 2.42
C SER A 94 -16.40 7.50 2.34
N VAL A 95 -17.13 7.35 3.44
CA VAL A 95 -18.26 6.44 3.55
C VAL A 95 -19.53 7.29 3.62
N SER A 96 -20.44 7.09 2.69
CA SER A 96 -21.80 7.65 2.71
C SER A 96 -22.83 6.54 2.82
N ASP A 97 -24.11 6.87 2.98
CA ASP A 97 -25.16 5.85 3.10
C ASP A 97 -25.38 5.06 1.78
N THR A 98 -24.93 5.63 0.66
CA THR A 98 -25.16 5.10 -0.70
C THR A 98 -23.88 4.73 -1.46
N HIS A 99 -22.77 5.41 -1.18
CA HIS A 99 -21.51 5.25 -1.92
C HIS A 99 -20.30 5.13 -0.98
N LEU A 100 -19.36 4.28 -1.37
CA LEU A 100 -18.04 4.19 -0.79
C LEU A 100 -17.05 4.81 -1.77
N THR A 101 -16.32 5.84 -1.33
CA THR A 101 -15.29 6.48 -2.14
C THR A 101 -13.92 6.18 -1.56
N LEU A 102 -13.04 5.62 -2.39
CA LEU A 102 -11.63 5.42 -2.09
C LEU A 102 -10.82 6.42 -2.90
N THR A 103 -10.06 7.27 -2.22
CA THR A 103 -9.17 8.25 -2.85
C THR A 103 -7.73 7.94 -2.49
N ILE A 104 -6.90 7.78 -3.53
CA ILE A 104 -5.45 7.52 -3.41
C ILE A 104 -4.75 8.41 -4.41
N ARG A 105 -3.73 9.17 -3.97
CA ARG A 105 -3.08 10.20 -4.79
C ARG A 105 -4.13 11.18 -5.32
N GLU A 106 -4.31 11.26 -6.64
CA GLU A 106 -5.37 12.04 -7.30
C GLU A 106 -6.48 11.15 -7.90
N THR A 107 -6.37 9.83 -7.74
CA THR A 107 -7.35 8.89 -8.28
C THR A 107 -8.45 8.68 -7.26
N THR A 108 -9.68 9.02 -7.65
CA THR A 108 -10.89 8.75 -6.86
C THR A 108 -11.68 7.63 -7.52
N ARG A 109 -11.96 6.57 -6.76
CA ARG A 109 -12.83 5.47 -7.17
C ARG A 109 -14.06 5.46 -6.29
N GLU A 110 -15.22 5.48 -6.91
CA GLU A 110 -16.51 5.47 -6.23
C GLU A 110 -17.22 4.15 -6.53
N PHE A 111 -17.78 3.54 -5.49
CA PHE A 111 -18.49 2.27 -5.57
C PHE A 111 -19.87 2.46 -4.93
N ALA A 112 -20.92 2.07 -5.65
CA ALA A 112 -22.26 2.08 -5.07
C ALA A 112 -22.39 0.97 -4.03
N ARG A 113 -23.21 1.19 -2.98
CA ARG A 113 -23.40 0.23 -1.90
C ARG A 113 -23.91 -1.12 -2.42
N GLU A 114 -24.73 -1.13 -3.48
CA GLU A 114 -25.25 -2.35 -4.10
C GLU A 114 -24.19 -3.16 -4.84
N GLU A 115 -23.10 -2.50 -5.28
CA GLU A 115 -21.97 -3.18 -5.92
C GLU A 115 -21.08 -3.89 -4.90
N ILE A 116 -21.21 -3.57 -3.61
CA ILE A 116 -20.36 -4.08 -2.55
C ILE A 116 -21.09 -5.21 -1.82
N ALA A 117 -20.53 -6.42 -1.90
CA ALA A 117 -21.01 -7.56 -1.14
C ALA A 117 -20.45 -7.60 0.28
N VAL A 118 -19.15 -7.31 0.43
CA VAL A 118 -18.46 -7.35 1.72
C VAL A 118 -17.13 -6.60 1.63
N LEU A 119 -16.78 -5.89 2.69
CA LEU A 119 -15.45 -5.36 2.91
C LEU A 119 -14.74 -6.22 3.95
N PHE A 120 -13.43 -6.41 3.79
CA PHE A 120 -12.64 -7.10 4.80
C PHE A 120 -11.20 -6.61 4.82
N ARG A 121 -10.52 -6.94 5.91
CA ARG A 121 -9.09 -6.68 6.10
C ARG A 121 -8.26 -7.86 5.62
N ASP A 122 -7.25 -7.59 4.78
CA ASP A 122 -6.21 -8.55 4.44
C ASP A 122 -4.82 -7.98 4.79
N GLY A 123 -4.37 -8.26 6.00
CA GLY A 123 -3.11 -7.72 6.52
C GLY A 123 -3.17 -6.20 6.73
N LYS A 124 -2.52 -5.44 5.84
CA LYS A 124 -2.57 -3.96 5.77
C LYS A 124 -3.39 -3.45 4.60
N HIS A 125 -4.16 -4.30 3.93
CA HIS A 125 -4.97 -3.91 2.78
C HIS A 125 -6.44 -3.94 3.13
N LEU A 126 -7.18 -2.93 2.68
CA LEU A 126 -8.63 -2.93 2.63
C LEU A 126 -9.05 -3.56 1.31
N VAL A 127 -9.88 -4.61 1.36
CA VAL A 127 -10.42 -5.28 0.18
C VAL A 127 -11.92 -5.05 0.11
N VAL A 128 -12.38 -4.62 -1.06
CA VAL A 128 -13.80 -4.44 -1.38
C VAL A 128 -14.19 -5.54 -2.38
N LEU A 129 -15.12 -6.41 -2.01
CA LEU A 129 -15.63 -7.47 -2.89
C LEU A 129 -16.99 -7.13 -3.47
N ALA A 130 -17.19 -7.49 -4.72
CA ALA A 130 -18.50 -7.49 -5.34
C ALA A 130 -19.25 -8.83 -5.12
N PRO A 131 -20.57 -8.87 -5.41
CA PRO A 131 -21.40 -10.07 -5.25
C PRO A 131 -20.92 -11.30 -6.02
N ASP A 132 -20.26 -11.11 -7.16
CA ASP A 132 -19.66 -12.16 -7.99
C ASP A 132 -18.28 -12.63 -7.48
N SER A 133 -17.91 -12.24 -6.25
CA SER A 133 -16.62 -12.47 -5.59
C SER A 133 -15.40 -11.81 -6.27
N ARG A 134 -15.60 -10.89 -7.22
CA ARG A 134 -14.50 -10.09 -7.78
C ARG A 134 -14.01 -9.05 -6.76
N GLU A 135 -12.72 -8.75 -6.79
CA GLU A 135 -12.18 -7.63 -6.03
C GLU A 135 -12.44 -6.34 -6.80
N LEU A 136 -13.28 -5.45 -6.26
CA LEU A 136 -13.49 -4.10 -6.81
C LEU A 136 -12.30 -3.20 -6.54
N ALA A 137 -11.73 -3.33 -5.34
CA ALA A 137 -10.56 -2.59 -4.90
C ALA A 137 -9.77 -3.42 -3.88
N ARG A 138 -8.44 -3.26 -3.91
CA ARG A 138 -7.53 -3.76 -2.89
C ARG A 138 -6.44 -2.73 -2.70
N GLU A 139 -6.55 -1.97 -1.63
CA GLU A 139 -5.74 -0.78 -1.41
C GLU A 139 -5.02 -0.85 -0.08
N HIS A 140 -3.80 -0.32 -0.01
CA HIS A 140 -3.09 -0.21 1.26
C HIS A 140 -3.87 0.70 2.20
N CYS A 141 -4.05 0.27 3.44
CA CYS A 141 -4.83 0.98 4.44
C CYS A 141 -3.98 1.16 5.69
N GLY A 142 -3.53 2.39 5.93
CA GLY A 142 -2.91 2.84 7.17
C GLY A 142 -3.92 3.43 8.17
N LEU A 143 -5.22 3.43 7.86
CA LEU A 143 -6.26 3.87 8.78
C LEU A 143 -6.39 2.92 9.99
N PRO A 144 -6.78 3.44 11.17
CA PRO A 144 -7.08 2.60 12.32
C PRO A 144 -8.31 1.74 12.06
N TRP A 145 -8.12 0.41 11.99
CA TRP A 145 -9.18 -0.55 11.69
C TRP A 145 -10.46 -0.38 12.52
N PRO A 146 -10.42 -0.21 13.86
CA PRO A 146 -11.64 -0.06 14.65
C PRO A 146 -12.49 1.13 14.20
N ARG A 147 -11.84 2.26 13.90
CA ARG A 147 -12.53 3.46 13.42
C ARG A 147 -13.15 3.24 12.04
N LEU A 148 -12.44 2.55 11.15
CA LEU A 148 -12.95 2.21 9.83
C LEU A 148 -14.17 1.28 9.93
N THR A 149 -14.09 0.22 10.74
CA THR A 149 -15.18 -0.74 10.93
C THR A 149 -16.39 -0.10 11.59
N ASP A 150 -16.20 0.76 12.59
CA ASP A 150 -17.29 1.48 13.26
C ASP A 150 -18.01 2.42 12.29
N THR A 151 -17.27 3.15 11.46
CA THR A 151 -17.84 4.01 10.41
C THR A 151 -18.59 3.20 9.37
N LEU A 152 -18.01 2.12 8.85
CA LEU A 152 -18.66 1.24 7.88
C LEU A 152 -19.96 0.65 8.45
N ALA A 153 -19.93 0.18 9.71
CA ALA A 153 -21.10 -0.34 10.40
C ALA A 153 -22.18 0.72 10.62
N ALA A 154 -21.80 1.95 10.98
CA ALA A 154 -22.73 3.08 11.14
C ALA A 154 -23.46 3.43 9.84
N HIS A 155 -22.80 3.26 8.69
CA HIS A 155 -23.39 3.44 7.35
C HIS A 155 -23.98 2.16 6.75
N GLY A 156 -24.02 1.05 7.51
CA GLY A 156 -24.68 -0.19 7.09
C GLY A 156 -23.94 -0.98 6.01
N TYR A 157 -22.62 -0.85 5.93
CA TYR A 157 -21.77 -1.67 5.06
C TYR A 157 -21.42 -3.02 5.71
N PRO A 158 -21.49 -4.12 4.94
CA PRO A 158 -21.10 -5.45 5.42
C PRO A 158 -19.58 -5.52 5.62
N TRP A 159 -19.16 -5.90 6.82
CA TRP A 159 -17.76 -6.10 7.20
C TRP A 159 -17.51 -7.57 7.59
N ALA A 160 -16.40 -8.13 7.11
CA ALA A 160 -15.88 -9.42 7.56
C ALA A 160 -14.46 -9.27 8.12
N GLU A 161 -14.14 -10.05 9.16
CA GLU A 161 -12.81 -10.02 9.78
C GLU A 161 -11.72 -10.60 8.87
N GLU A 162 -12.09 -11.58 8.05
CA GLU A 162 -11.21 -12.25 7.10
C GLU A 162 -11.89 -12.42 5.73
N ASP A 163 -11.11 -12.80 4.72
CA ASP A 163 -11.59 -13.12 3.38
C ASP A 163 -12.58 -14.30 3.42
N PRO A 164 -13.87 -14.10 3.07
CA PRO A 164 -14.85 -15.19 3.06
C PRO A 164 -14.52 -16.31 2.08
N TYR A 165 -13.70 -16.03 1.06
CA TYR A 165 -13.28 -16.96 0.02
C TYR A 165 -11.87 -17.50 0.24
N ARG A 166 -11.28 -17.31 1.43
CA ARG A 166 -9.92 -17.75 1.77
C ARG A 166 -9.67 -19.22 1.45
N ALA A 167 -10.64 -20.08 1.74
CA ALA A 167 -10.54 -21.53 1.54
C ALA A 167 -10.54 -21.93 0.04
N GLU A 168 -10.98 -21.07 -0.86
CA GLU A 168 -11.00 -21.34 -2.30
C GLU A 168 -9.65 -21.08 -2.98
N PHE A 169 -8.74 -20.37 -2.30
CA PHE A 169 -7.41 -20.07 -2.83
C PHE A 169 -6.54 -21.32 -2.92
N ARG A 170 -5.94 -21.51 -4.10
CA ARG A 170 -5.01 -22.59 -4.39
C ARG A 170 -3.67 -22.00 -4.75
N ARG A 171 -2.59 -22.67 -4.31
CA ARG A 171 -1.23 -22.26 -4.69
C ARG A 171 -1.08 -22.35 -6.21
N TRP A 172 -0.59 -21.28 -6.82
CA TRP A 172 -0.19 -21.31 -8.22
C TRP A 172 1.16 -22.01 -8.38
N VAL A 173 1.21 -22.90 -9.37
CA VAL A 173 2.44 -23.50 -9.91
C VAL A 173 2.38 -23.34 -11.43
N PRO A 174 3.49 -23.02 -12.12
CA PRO A 174 3.49 -22.94 -13.58
C PRO A 174 2.86 -24.16 -14.23
N GLY A 175 1.87 -23.94 -15.13
CA GLY A 175 1.16 -25.03 -15.80
C GLY A 175 0.07 -25.72 -14.97
N THR A 176 -0.37 -25.11 -13.86
CA THR A 176 -1.49 -25.64 -13.06
C THR A 176 -2.77 -25.68 -13.93
N PRO A 177 -3.48 -26.82 -13.99
CA PRO A 177 -4.72 -26.92 -14.74
C PRO A 177 -5.85 -26.10 -14.11
N GLY A 178 -6.84 -25.71 -14.92
CA GLY A 178 -8.04 -25.00 -14.46
C GLY A 178 -7.93 -23.48 -14.46
N LEU A 179 -6.79 -22.92 -14.89
CA LEU A 179 -6.65 -21.50 -15.19
C LEU A 179 -7.28 -21.16 -16.56
N PRO A 180 -7.92 -19.97 -16.70
CA PRO A 180 -8.32 -19.44 -17.98
C PRO A 180 -7.14 -19.29 -18.95
N GLU A 181 -7.44 -19.28 -20.24
CA GLU A 181 -6.44 -19.03 -21.27
C GLU A 181 -5.72 -17.69 -21.02
N GLY A 182 -4.39 -17.69 -21.17
CA GLY A 182 -3.54 -16.51 -20.91
C GLY A 182 -3.22 -16.23 -19.44
N ALA A 183 -4.02 -16.69 -18.47
CA ALA A 183 -3.80 -16.39 -17.05
C ALA A 183 -2.48 -16.94 -16.50
N ASP A 184 -2.06 -18.14 -16.94
CA ASP A 184 -0.79 -18.74 -16.52
C ASP A 184 0.43 -17.94 -17.03
N ALA A 185 0.33 -17.29 -18.18
CA ALA A 185 1.38 -16.41 -18.70
C ALA A 185 1.48 -15.11 -17.86
N LEU A 186 0.34 -14.49 -17.55
CA LEU A 186 0.28 -13.31 -16.68
C LEU A 186 0.81 -13.61 -15.26
N LEU A 187 0.48 -14.77 -14.69
CA LEU A 187 1.00 -15.19 -13.38
C LEU A 187 2.52 -15.38 -13.37
N ARG A 188 3.12 -15.88 -14.48
CA ARG A 188 4.58 -15.95 -14.63
C ARG A 188 5.22 -14.57 -14.74
N ALA A 189 4.67 -13.69 -15.58
CA ALA A 189 5.15 -12.32 -15.72
C ALA A 189 5.11 -11.59 -14.36
N ARG A 190 4.00 -11.76 -13.64
CA ARG A 190 3.81 -11.17 -12.31
C ARG A 190 4.78 -11.76 -11.28
N ALA A 191 5.04 -13.06 -11.33
CA ALA A 191 6.03 -13.70 -10.46
C ALA A 191 7.43 -13.11 -10.65
N GLN A 192 7.76 -12.67 -11.86
CA GLN A 192 9.03 -12.02 -12.19
C GLN A 192 9.07 -10.58 -11.71
N ALA A 193 8.04 -9.77 -11.99
CA ALA A 193 7.94 -8.39 -11.51
C ALA A 193 8.05 -8.30 -9.97
N ARG A 194 7.44 -9.25 -9.25
CA ARG A 194 7.52 -9.30 -7.77
C ARG A 194 8.92 -9.54 -7.18
N LYS A 195 9.94 -9.81 -8.00
CA LYS A 195 11.31 -10.00 -7.50
C LYS A 195 12.02 -8.68 -7.21
N SER A 196 11.53 -7.58 -7.78
CA SER A 196 12.06 -6.23 -7.55
C SER A 196 10.96 -5.34 -6.95
N GLU A 197 11.35 -4.40 -6.08
CA GLU A 197 10.42 -3.37 -5.62
C GLU A 197 10.15 -2.32 -6.71
N ASP A 198 11.09 -2.14 -7.65
CA ASP A 198 10.96 -1.19 -8.76
C ASP A 198 9.80 -1.57 -9.72
N ASP A 199 9.46 -2.86 -9.79
CA ASP A 199 8.42 -3.39 -10.69
C ASP A 199 7.08 -3.63 -9.95
N ALA A 200 6.88 -2.99 -8.78
CA ALA A 200 5.65 -3.14 -8.01
C ALA A 200 4.41 -2.67 -8.79
N ASP A 201 4.57 -1.65 -9.64
CA ASP A 201 3.51 -1.12 -10.47
C ASP A 201 3.11 -2.11 -11.58
N ASP A 202 4.08 -2.72 -12.25
CA ASP A 202 3.85 -3.79 -13.23
C ASP A 202 3.14 -4.99 -12.59
N ALA A 203 3.54 -5.39 -11.38
CA ALA A 203 2.90 -6.47 -10.65
C ALA A 203 1.43 -6.14 -10.29
N ARG A 204 1.09 -4.85 -10.12
CA ARG A 204 -0.28 -4.37 -9.87
C ARG A 204 -1.10 -4.34 -11.17
N GLU A 205 -0.52 -3.88 -12.27
CA GLU A 205 -1.15 -3.90 -13.58
C GLU A 205 -1.52 -5.32 -14.00
N LEU A 206 -0.57 -6.27 -13.89
CA LEU A 206 -0.80 -7.68 -14.20
C LEU A 206 -1.87 -8.33 -13.32
N ARG A 207 -2.03 -7.88 -12.06
CA ARG A 207 -3.15 -8.31 -11.21
C ARG A 207 -4.50 -7.85 -11.78
N GLY A 208 -4.56 -6.62 -12.29
CA GLY A 208 -5.75 -6.09 -12.96
C GLY A 208 -6.13 -6.88 -14.20
N GLU A 209 -5.15 -7.23 -15.04
CA GLU A 209 -5.39 -8.09 -16.20
C GLU A 209 -5.85 -9.50 -15.81
N LEU A 210 -5.28 -10.09 -14.75
CA LEU A 210 -5.75 -11.37 -14.20
C LEU A 210 -7.19 -11.29 -13.71
N LEU A 211 -7.57 -10.19 -13.05
CA LEU A 211 -8.94 -9.97 -12.60
C LEU A 211 -9.92 -9.88 -13.79
N ARG A 212 -9.52 -9.28 -14.92
CA ARG A 212 -10.33 -9.26 -16.15
C ARG A 212 -10.56 -10.66 -16.73
N LEU A 213 -9.63 -11.59 -16.50
CA LEU A 213 -9.80 -13.01 -16.83
C LEU A 213 -10.59 -13.79 -15.76
N GLY A 214 -11.11 -13.12 -14.73
CA GLY A 214 -11.81 -13.75 -13.61
C GLY A 214 -10.89 -14.47 -12.62
N VAL A 215 -9.60 -14.11 -12.59
CA VAL A 215 -8.62 -14.70 -11.66
C VAL A 215 -8.28 -13.69 -10.57
N VAL A 216 -8.64 -14.03 -9.33
CA VAL A 216 -8.24 -13.25 -8.15
C VAL A 216 -6.96 -13.85 -7.58
N VAL A 217 -5.95 -13.01 -7.34
CA VAL A 217 -4.65 -13.43 -6.82
C VAL A 217 -4.46 -13.00 -5.38
N ARG A 218 -3.92 -13.86 -4.54
CA ARG A 218 -3.50 -13.53 -3.17
C ARG A 218 -2.02 -13.87 -3.03
N ASP A 219 -1.26 -12.95 -2.47
CA ASP A 219 0.16 -13.18 -2.21
C ASP A 219 0.33 -13.57 -0.74
N GLU A 220 1.02 -14.68 -0.52
CA GLU A 220 1.45 -15.09 0.82
C GLU A 220 2.96 -15.37 0.76
N GLU A 221 3.72 -14.56 1.49
CA GLU A 221 5.18 -14.57 1.44
C GLU A 221 5.70 -14.47 -0.02
N LYS A 222 6.49 -15.46 -0.46
CA LYS A 222 7.06 -15.56 -1.81
C LYS A 222 6.16 -16.37 -2.76
N ARG A 223 4.93 -16.68 -2.38
CA ARG A 223 4.02 -17.57 -3.14
C ARG A 223 2.80 -16.80 -3.61
N GLN A 224 2.34 -17.15 -4.82
CA GLN A 224 1.08 -16.65 -5.37
C GLN A 224 0.02 -17.73 -5.21
N TYR A 225 -1.14 -17.33 -4.75
CA TYR A 225 -2.35 -18.13 -4.66
C TYR A 225 -3.40 -17.51 -5.56
N TRP A 226 -4.30 -18.34 -6.08
CA TRP A 226 -5.33 -17.89 -6.99
C TRP A 226 -6.67 -18.55 -6.67
N ARG A 227 -7.74 -17.85 -6.99
CA ARG A 227 -9.11 -18.39 -7.07
C ARG A 227 -9.78 -17.80 -8.31
N LEU A 228 -10.88 -18.42 -8.73
CA LEU A 228 -11.73 -17.87 -9.78
C LEU A 228 -12.83 -17.02 -9.16
N THR A 229 -13.26 -15.98 -9.87
CA THR A 229 -14.51 -15.31 -9.55
C THR A 229 -15.68 -16.22 -9.88
N ARG A 230 -16.78 -16.08 -9.14
CA ARG A 230 -18.03 -16.76 -9.47
C ARG A 230 -18.61 -16.05 -10.69
N ARG A 231 -18.71 -16.74 -11.83
CA ARG A 231 -19.40 -16.18 -12.99
C ARG A 231 -20.85 -15.88 -12.61
N SER A 232 -21.24 -14.62 -12.71
CA SER A 232 -22.65 -14.20 -12.77
C SER A 232 -23.25 -14.53 -14.13
#